data_AF-A0A1Q3IX91-F1
#
_entry.id   AF-A0A1Q3IX91-F1
#
_cell.length_a   1.000
_cell.length_b   1.000
_cell.length_c   1.000
_cell.angle_alpha   90.00
_cell.angle_beta   90.00
_cell.angle_gamma   90.00
#
_symmetry.space_group_name_H-M   'P 1'
#
loop_
_entity.id
_entity.type
_entity.pdbx_description
1 polymer ?
#
loop_
_entity_poly.entity_id
_entity_poly.type
_entity_poly.pdbx_seq_one_letter_code
_entity_poly.pdbx_strand_id
1 'polypeptide(L)'
;MGLMQVMPGTYQDLRKQFGLGSNPHAPRDNILAGTAYLQQMYRRYGYPAMFAAYNAGPGRYEDYLHRRRPLPAETIAYIAGIAPGAEMRFGVEKVTGKSGPLSKTDTAKPAKADAIFFAPSAVSVLFVTRTPPSPAPD
;
A
#
# COMPACT_ATOMS: atom_id res chain seq x y z
N MET A 1 3.77 13.15 -2.44
CA MET A 1 3.85 12.41 -3.72
C MET A 1 2.47 12.35 -4.37
N GLY A 2 2.37 11.98 -5.65
CA GLY A 2 1.10 11.94 -6.41
C GLY A 2 0.07 10.92 -5.92
N LEU A 3 -1.06 10.78 -6.63
CA LEU A 3 -2.27 10.07 -6.17
C LEU A 3 -2.05 8.69 -5.54
N MET A 4 -1.26 7.83 -6.17
CA MET A 4 -0.97 6.46 -5.72
C MET A 4 0.25 6.34 -4.81
N GLN A 5 0.83 7.47 -4.38
CA GLN A 5 1.97 7.54 -3.45
C GLN A 5 3.14 6.61 -3.82
N VAL A 6 3.44 6.47 -5.11
CA VAL A 6 4.61 5.72 -5.60
C VAL A 6 5.89 6.38 -5.05
N MET A 7 6.79 5.56 -4.49
CA MET A 7 8.06 6.05 -3.95
C MET A 7 8.89 6.76 -5.03
N PRO A 8 9.64 7.84 -4.71
CA PRO A 8 10.37 8.63 -5.71
C PRO A 8 11.31 7.80 -6.59
N GLY A 9 12.14 6.94 -5.98
CA GLY A 9 13.03 6.05 -6.73
C GLY A 9 12.26 5.10 -7.64
N THR A 10 11.21 4.47 -7.12
CA THR A 10 10.33 3.57 -7.88
C THR A 10 9.67 4.29 -9.06
N TYR A 11 9.18 5.51 -8.89
CA TYR A 11 8.61 6.28 -10.00
C TYR A 11 9.65 6.58 -11.07
N GLN A 12 10.90 6.89 -10.70
CA GLN A 12 11.99 7.11 -11.66
C GLN A 12 12.29 5.89 -12.53
N ASP A 13 12.20 4.69 -11.96
CA ASP A 13 12.41 3.45 -12.70
C ASP A 13 11.21 3.15 -13.62
N LEU A 14 9.99 3.25 -13.08
CA LEU A 14 8.76 2.99 -13.84
C LEU A 14 8.57 3.98 -14.98
N ARG A 15 8.90 5.26 -14.80
CA ARG A 15 8.76 6.24 -15.89
C ARG A 15 9.72 5.97 -17.05
N LYS A 16 10.91 5.43 -16.78
CA LYS A 16 11.85 5.02 -17.83
C LYS A 16 11.32 3.78 -18.55
N GLN A 17 10.80 2.81 -17.78
CA GLN A 17 10.26 1.56 -18.32
C GLN A 17 9.02 1.77 -19.20
N PHE A 18 8.12 2.66 -18.81
CA PHE A 18 6.81 2.86 -19.46
C PHE A 18 6.69 4.16 -20.26
N GLY A 19 7.79 4.91 -20.43
CA GLY A 19 7.80 6.17 -21.20
C GLY A 19 6.93 7.27 -20.59
N LEU A 20 6.93 7.41 -19.26
CA LEU A 20 6.09 8.38 -18.54
C LEU A 20 6.79 9.73 -18.34
N GLY A 21 5.99 10.77 -18.09
CA GLY A 21 6.45 12.11 -17.76
C GLY A 21 7.34 12.16 -16.52
N SER A 22 8.04 13.29 -16.34
CA SER A 22 8.90 13.51 -15.17
C SER A 22 8.13 13.94 -13.92
N ASN A 23 6.89 14.42 -14.08
CA ASN A 23 6.08 14.92 -12.99
C ASN A 23 5.30 13.78 -12.30
N PRO A 24 5.71 13.33 -11.09
CA PRO A 24 5.02 12.27 -10.36
C PRO A 24 3.64 12.68 -9.85
N HIS A 25 3.29 13.95 -9.89
CA HIS A 25 1.97 14.47 -9.51
C HIS A 25 0.99 14.52 -10.69
N ALA A 26 1.44 14.29 -11.93
CA ALA A 26 0.55 14.18 -13.08
C ALA A 26 -0.38 12.96 -12.89
N PRO A 27 -1.71 13.15 -12.76
CA PRO A 27 -2.62 12.08 -12.37
C PRO A 27 -2.55 10.83 -13.25
N ARG A 28 -2.56 11.03 -14.58
CA ARG A 28 -2.51 9.94 -15.57
C ARG A 28 -1.25 9.10 -15.39
N ASP A 29 -0.09 9.73 -15.36
CA ASP A 29 1.19 9.03 -15.31
C ASP A 29 1.42 8.38 -13.95
N ASN A 30 0.95 9.01 -12.87
CA ASN A 30 0.99 8.45 -11.53
C ASN A 30 0.12 7.18 -11.41
N ILE A 31 -1.07 7.20 -12.02
CA ILE A 31 -1.97 6.03 -12.04
C ILE A 31 -1.35 4.89 -12.85
N LEU A 32 -0.81 5.18 -14.04
CA LEU A 32 -0.13 4.17 -14.87
C LEU A 32 1.07 3.55 -14.15
N ALA A 33 1.93 4.37 -13.54
CA ALA A 33 3.05 3.88 -12.75
C ALA A 33 2.59 3.05 -11.54
N GLY A 34 1.65 3.56 -10.75
CA GLY A 34 1.19 2.90 -9.53
C GLY A 34 0.47 1.57 -9.80
N THR A 35 -0.36 1.50 -10.83
CA THR A 35 -1.03 0.26 -11.25
C THR A 35 -0.05 -0.78 -11.78
N ALA A 36 0.92 -0.37 -12.60
CA ALA A 36 2.01 -1.26 -13.04
C ALA A 36 2.79 -1.81 -11.85
N TYR A 37 3.09 -0.97 -10.86
CA TYR A 37 3.81 -1.39 -9.66
C TYR A 37 2.99 -2.34 -8.77
N LEU A 38 1.69 -2.08 -8.59
CA LEU A 38 0.78 -3.02 -7.91
C LEU A 38 0.74 -4.38 -8.63
N GLN A 39 0.66 -4.39 -9.96
CA GLN A 39 0.66 -5.62 -10.75
C GLN A 39 1.98 -6.40 -10.58
N GLN A 40 3.12 -5.71 -10.51
CA GLN A 40 4.42 -6.33 -10.20
C GLN A 40 4.43 -6.96 -8.80
N MET A 41 3.94 -6.24 -7.79
CA MET A 41 3.89 -6.75 -6.41
C MET A 41 2.92 -7.93 -6.28
N TYR A 42 1.78 -7.90 -6.96
CA TYR A 42 0.83 -9.00 -7.01
C TYR A 42 1.46 -10.25 -7.63
N ARG A 43 2.16 -10.13 -8.76
CA ARG A 43 2.83 -11.27 -9.40
C ARG A 43 3.93 -11.87 -8.53
N ARG A 44 4.62 -11.05 -7.74
CA ARG A 44 5.76 -11.50 -6.92
C ARG A 44 5.34 -12.08 -5.58
N TYR A 45 4.31 -11.52 -4.94
CA TYR A 45 3.96 -11.83 -3.55
C TYR A 45 2.52 -12.31 -3.37
N GLY A 46 1.63 -12.09 -4.34
CA GLY A 46 0.22 -12.43 -4.23
C GLY A 46 -0.57 -11.54 -3.25
N TYR A 47 -1.86 -11.80 -3.13
CA TYR A 47 -2.73 -11.15 -2.16
C TYR A 47 -2.66 -11.88 -0.80
N PRO A 48 -2.65 -11.16 0.33
CA PRO A 48 -2.60 -9.69 0.48
C PRO A 48 -1.15 -9.15 0.59
N ALA A 49 -0.14 -10.02 0.54
CA ALA A 49 1.27 -9.69 0.73
C ALA A 49 1.81 -8.58 -0.19
N MET A 50 1.24 -8.44 -1.39
CA MET A 50 1.54 -7.37 -2.32
C MET A 50 1.45 -5.97 -1.69
N PHE A 51 0.52 -5.75 -0.76
CA PHE A 51 0.34 -4.44 -0.13
C PHE A 51 1.44 -4.12 0.87
N ALA A 52 1.96 -5.14 1.55
CA ALA A 52 3.13 -5.00 2.41
C ALA A 52 4.34 -4.56 1.59
N ALA A 53 4.60 -5.25 0.48
CA ALA A 53 5.72 -4.93 -0.39
C ALA A 53 5.56 -3.58 -1.10
N TYR A 54 4.34 -3.19 -1.47
CA TYR A 54 4.05 -1.88 -2.06
C TYR A 54 4.36 -0.75 -1.09
N ASN A 55 3.91 -0.87 0.17
CA ASN A 55 4.08 0.15 1.20
C ASN A 55 5.52 0.20 1.76
N ALA A 56 6.07 -0.96 2.13
CA ALA A 56 7.36 -1.06 2.79
C ALA A 56 8.55 -1.09 1.82
N GLY A 57 8.29 -1.37 0.54
CA GLY A 57 9.29 -1.68 -0.48
C GLY A 57 9.62 -3.19 -0.55
N PRO A 58 9.88 -3.74 -1.76
CA PRO A 58 10.11 -5.17 -1.95
C PRO A 58 11.32 -5.67 -1.19
N GLY A 59 12.44 -4.93 -1.18
CA GLY A 59 13.64 -5.33 -0.43
C GLY A 59 13.40 -5.45 1.08
N ARG A 60 12.58 -4.57 1.67
CA ARG A 60 12.23 -4.66 3.09
C ARG A 60 11.30 -5.85 3.36
N TYR A 61 10.38 -6.12 2.44
CA TYR A 61 9.49 -7.28 2.54
C TYR A 61 10.26 -8.61 2.36
N GLU A 62 11.25 -8.65 1.48
CA GLU A 62 12.17 -9.78 1.32
C GLU A 62 13.03 -10.00 2.57
N ASP A 63 13.57 -8.94 3.16
CA ASP A 63 14.27 -9.00 4.45
C ASP A 63 13.38 -9.60 5.55
N TYR A 64 12.09 -9.25 5.56
CA TYR A 64 11.11 -9.85 6.47
C TYR A 64 10.91 -11.35 6.20
N LEU A 65 10.75 -11.76 4.95
CA LEU A 65 10.55 -13.17 4.56
C LEU A 65 11.77 -14.04 4.86
N HIS A 66 12.97 -13.56 4.53
CA HIS A 66 14.20 -14.36 4.54
C HIS A 66 15.00 -14.22 5.83
N ARG A 67 14.99 -13.03 6.45
CA ARG A 67 15.82 -12.71 7.62
C ARG A 67 15.00 -12.45 8.88
N ARG A 68 13.67 -12.61 8.81
CA ARG A 68 12.74 -12.38 9.93
C ARG A 68 12.87 -10.98 10.54
N ARG A 69 13.36 -10.00 9.77
CA ARG A 69 13.41 -8.60 10.23
C ARG A 69 11.99 -8.05 10.32
N PRO A 70 11.59 -7.42 11.44
CA PRO A 70 10.23 -6.93 11.59
C PRO A 70 9.88 -5.87 10.54
N LEU A 71 8.64 -5.91 10.06
CA LEU A 71 8.09 -4.82 9.24
C LEU A 71 7.85 -3.57 10.11
N PRO A 72 7.84 -2.37 9.50
CA PRO A 72 7.47 -1.15 10.21
C PRO A 72 6.05 -1.27 10.78
N ALA A 73 5.84 -0.76 12.00
CA ALA A 73 4.52 -0.76 12.64
C ALA A 73 3.44 -0.12 11.75
N GLU A 74 3.81 0.94 11.03
CA GLU A 74 2.96 1.61 10.04
C GLU A 74 2.47 0.67 8.94
N THR A 75 3.36 -0.18 8.40
CA THR A 75 3.00 -1.16 7.37
C THR A 75 2.02 -2.20 7.91
N ILE A 76 2.23 -2.65 9.16
CA ILE A 76 1.35 -3.63 9.80
C ILE A 76 -0.05 -3.01 10.01
N ALA A 77 -0.10 -1.79 10.54
CA ALA A 77 -1.35 -1.05 10.74
C ALA A 77 -2.08 -0.80 9.41
N TYR A 78 -1.35 -0.40 8.37
CA TYR A 78 -1.89 -0.21 7.02
C TYR A 78 -2.57 -1.47 6.50
N ILE A 79 -1.90 -2.62 6.55
CA ILE A 79 -2.45 -3.89 6.04
C ILE A 79 -3.66 -4.33 6.85
N ALA A 80 -3.62 -4.18 8.18
CA ALA A 80 -4.76 -4.49 9.04
C ALA A 80 -6.00 -3.66 8.67
N GLY A 81 -5.81 -2.42 8.21
CA GLY A 81 -6.89 -1.54 7.75
C GLY A 81 -7.47 -1.89 6.39
N ILE A 82 -6.65 -2.30 5.42
CA ILE A 82 -7.10 -2.50 4.02
C ILE A 82 -7.44 -3.95 3.66
N ALA A 83 -6.95 -4.92 4.43
CA ALA A 83 -7.19 -6.35 4.21
C ALA A 83 -7.53 -7.04 5.56
N PRO A 84 -8.60 -6.60 6.24
CA PRO A 84 -8.99 -7.19 7.51
C PRO A 84 -9.32 -8.68 7.35
N GLY A 85 -8.78 -9.51 8.23
CA GLY A 85 -9.00 -10.97 8.18
C GLY A 85 -8.21 -11.71 7.09
N ALA A 86 -7.44 -11.01 6.26
CA ALA A 86 -6.51 -11.69 5.37
C ALA A 86 -5.38 -12.30 6.21
N GLU A 87 -5.22 -13.63 6.15
CA GLU A 87 -4.18 -14.34 6.91
C GLU A 87 -2.78 -13.93 6.42
N MET A 88 -2.24 -12.90 7.04
CA MET A 88 -0.83 -12.60 6.96
C MET A 88 -0.20 -13.00 8.27
N ARG A 89 0.55 -14.09 8.24
CA ARG A 89 1.43 -14.46 9.34
C ARG A 89 2.60 -13.48 9.36
N PHE A 90 2.36 -12.27 9.88
CA PHE A 90 3.43 -11.38 10.32
C PHE A 90 4.02 -11.99 11.57
N GLY A 91 5.32 -12.33 11.54
CA GLY A 91 6.08 -12.73 12.71
C GLY A 91 6.13 -11.55 13.68
N VAL A 92 5.05 -11.35 14.44
CA VAL A 92 5.07 -10.53 15.64
C VAL A 92 5.74 -11.41 16.68
N GLU A 93 7.04 -11.23 16.87
CA GLU A 93 7.63 -11.58 18.15
C GLU A 93 6.79 -10.86 19.21
N LYS A 94 6.15 -11.64 20.09
CA LYS A 94 5.24 -11.14 21.12
C LYS A 94 5.90 -9.96 21.83
N VAL A 95 5.44 -8.74 21.57
CA VAL A 95 5.65 -7.64 22.51
C VAL A 95 4.75 -7.94 23.69
N THR A 96 5.24 -8.74 24.64
CA THR A 96 4.70 -8.84 25.99
C THR A 96 4.96 -7.52 26.72
N GLY A 97 4.25 -6.48 26.31
CA GLY A 97 4.08 -5.24 27.07
C GLY A 97 2.70 -5.27 27.70
N LYS A 98 2.64 -5.45 29.02
CA LYS A 98 1.40 -5.41 29.81
C LYS A 98 0.54 -4.22 29.40
N SER A 99 -0.71 -4.48 29.05
CA SER A 99 -1.75 -3.47 28.91
C SER A 99 -2.01 -2.81 30.26
N GLY A 100 -1.44 -1.63 30.45
CA GLY A 100 -1.85 -0.66 31.48
C GLY A 100 -2.72 0.43 30.85
N PRO A 101 -3.64 1.06 31.61
CA PRO A 101 -4.57 2.03 31.07
C PRO A 101 -3.83 3.29 30.60
N LEU A 102 -4.17 3.79 29.42
CA LEU A 102 -3.58 4.98 28.84
C LEU A 102 -4.07 6.23 29.60
N SER A 103 -3.24 6.75 30.51
CA SER A 103 -3.44 8.06 31.14
C SER A 103 -3.32 9.18 30.09
N LYS A 104 -4.22 10.15 30.21
CA LYS A 104 -4.21 11.43 29.50
C LYS A 104 -3.12 12.35 30.07
N THR A 105 -2.71 13.33 29.25
CA THR A 105 -1.71 14.43 29.44
C THR A 105 -0.27 14.00 29.05
N ASP A 106 0.48 14.69 28.18
CA ASP A 106 0.57 16.12 27.90
C ASP A 106 0.86 16.46 26.43
N THR A 107 0.43 17.67 26.07
CA THR A 107 0.59 18.37 24.80
C THR A 107 2.05 18.57 24.38
N ALA A 108 2.47 17.91 23.31
CA ALA A 108 3.58 18.37 22.47
C ALA A 108 3.14 18.32 21.00
N LYS A 109 3.13 19.48 20.35
CA LYS A 109 2.69 19.70 18.97
C LYS A 109 3.59 18.90 18.01
N PRO A 110 3.09 17.89 17.27
CA PRO A 110 3.90 17.25 16.25
C PRO A 110 3.96 18.15 15.02
N ALA A 111 5.16 18.35 14.49
CA ALA A 111 5.38 18.97 13.20
C ALA A 111 4.62 18.17 12.12
N LYS A 112 3.94 18.87 11.21
CA LYS A 112 3.16 18.29 10.12
C LYS A 112 4.05 17.39 9.26
N ALA A 113 3.99 16.09 9.51
CA ALA A 113 4.17 15.12 8.45
C ALA A 113 2.85 15.09 7.68
N ASP A 114 2.86 15.46 6.41
CA ASP A 114 1.73 15.34 5.49
C ASP A 114 1.46 13.85 5.19
N ALA A 115 1.07 13.12 6.24
CA ALA A 115 0.64 11.76 6.16
C ALA A 115 -0.83 11.78 5.76
N ILE A 116 -1.07 11.86 4.45
CA ILE A 116 -2.38 11.59 3.86
C ILE A 116 -2.56 10.07 3.88
N PHE A 117 -2.75 9.51 5.08
CA PHE A 117 -3.29 8.18 5.22
C PHE A 117 -4.72 8.22 4.68
N PHE A 118 -5.04 7.24 3.86
CA PHE A 118 -6.39 6.97 3.40
C PHE A 118 -7.23 6.71 4.66
N ALA A 119 -7.89 7.75 5.18
CA ALA A 119 -8.88 7.61 6.22
C ALA A 119 -9.96 6.64 5.69
N PRO A 120 -10.46 5.70 6.51
CA PRO A 120 -11.51 4.80 6.09
C PRO A 120 -12.81 5.63 5.98
N SER A 121 -13.03 6.23 4.82
CA SER A 121 -14.36 6.66 4.42
C SER A 121 -14.99 5.51 3.64
N ALA A 122 -16.22 5.17 4.03
CA ALA A 122 -17.05 4.08 3.56
C ALA A 122 -16.66 3.53 2.18
N VAL A 123 -16.34 2.23 2.18
CA VAL A 123 -16.22 1.39 1.00
C VAL A 123 -17.37 1.67 0.04
N SER A 124 -17.08 2.34 -1.08
CA SER A 124 -17.87 2.25 -2.30
C SER A 124 -16.95 1.62 -3.34
N VAL A 125 -16.96 0.28 -3.39
CA VAL A 125 -16.34 -0.43 -4.51
C VAL A 125 -17.26 -0.23 -5.71
N LEU A 126 -16.94 0.73 -6.57
CA LEU A 126 -17.54 0.78 -7.90
C LEU A 126 -16.79 -0.22 -8.78
N PHE A 127 -17.24 -1.48 -8.78
CA PHE A 127 -16.92 -2.38 -9.88
C PHE A 127 -17.63 -1.84 -11.13
N VAL A 128 -16.86 -1.37 -12.11
CA VAL A 128 -17.39 -1.23 -13.48
C VAL A 128 -17.49 -2.65 -14.04
N THR A 129 -18.66 -3.27 -13.90
CA THR A 129 -18.98 -4.46 -14.68
C THR A 129 -19.12 -4.00 -16.13
N ARG A 130 -18.13 -4.32 -16.96
CA ARG A 130 -18.30 -4.22 -18.41
C ARG A 130 -19.27 -5.32 -18.82
N THR A 131 -20.56 -5.00 -18.90
CA THR A 131 -21.56 -5.87 -19.52
C THR A 131 -21.10 -6.16 -20.95
N PRO A 132 -20.90 -7.42 -21.37
CA PRO A 132 -20.63 -7.71 -22.77
C PRO A 132 -21.86 -7.32 -23.61
N PRO A 133 -21.68 -6.77 -24.82
CA PRO A 133 -22.81 -6.47 -25.70
C PRO A 133 -23.53 -7.76 -26.09
N SER A 134 -24.86 -7.71 -26.07
CA SER A 134 -25.73 -8.79 -26.56
C SER A 134 -25.41 -9.10 -28.03
N PRO A 135 -25.39 -10.38 -28.47
CA PRO A 135 -25.34 -10.69 -29.89
C PRO A 135 -26.59 -10.12 -30.57
N ALA A 136 -26.41 -9.54 -31.76
CA ALA A 136 -27.51 -9.08 -32.60
C ALA A 136 -28.32 -10.30 -33.11
N PRO A 137 -29.65 -10.20 -33.25
CA PRO A 137 -30.42 -11.21 -33.96
C PRO A 137 -30.14 -11.15 -35.47
N ASP A 138 -30.14 -12.33 -36.11
CA ASP A 138 -29.98 -12.54 -37.56
C ASP A 138 -31.06 -11.83 -38.41
#